data_AF-A0A2D5WHF5-F1
#
_entry.id   AF-A0A2D5WHF5-F1
#
_cell.length_a   1.000
_cell.length_b   1.000
_cell.length_c   1.000
_cell.angle_alpha   90.00
_cell.angle_beta   90.00
_cell.angle_gamma   90.00
#
_symmetry.space_group_name_H-M   'P 1'
#
loop_
_entity.id
_entity.type
_entity.pdbx_description
1 polymer ?
#
loop_
_entity_poly.entity_id
_entity_poly.type
_entity_poly.pdbx_seq_one_letter_code
_entity_poly.pdbx_strand_id
1 'polypeptide(L)'
;MNKLNRRDFVKTSAAVSSFFVLPPGLLANSPIERVCTAHIGTGGKGRVDTAELVKHERVQPVGFCDVDRTRGMADSWLPKHNSAKFFQDYRETLAGFDYAGPLAESLCLGVVACQFPGKRLEWDAQKMRVKNLA
;
A
#
# COMPACT_ATOMS: atom_id res chain seq x y z
N MET A 1 20.08 25.58 -50.43
CA MET A 1 19.06 26.02 -49.43
C MET A 1 17.68 25.80 -50.04
N ASN A 2 16.94 24.81 -49.55
CA ASN A 2 15.58 24.55 -50.06
C ASN A 2 14.66 25.69 -49.61
N LYS A 3 13.99 26.34 -50.57
CA LYS A 3 13.02 27.42 -50.29
C LYS A 3 11.83 26.82 -49.54
N LEU A 4 11.65 27.20 -48.27
CA LEU A 4 10.44 26.87 -47.52
C LEU A 4 9.24 27.49 -48.22
N ASN A 5 8.31 26.66 -48.67
CA ASN A 5 7.08 27.10 -49.34
C ASN A 5 6.04 27.49 -48.29
N ARG A 6 5.23 28.53 -48.56
CA ARG A 6 4.15 28.98 -47.65
C ARG A 6 3.20 27.83 -47.28
N ARG A 7 2.95 26.91 -48.22
CA ARG A 7 2.12 25.72 -48.00
C ARG A 7 2.76 24.74 -47.01
N ASP A 8 4.08 24.61 -47.04
CA ASP A 8 4.80 23.72 -46.13
C ASP A 8 4.83 24.32 -44.72
N PHE A 9 5.01 25.64 -44.61
CA PHE A 9 4.90 26.35 -43.33
C PHE A 9 3.52 26.17 -42.68
N VAL A 10 2.43 26.39 -43.43
CA VAL A 10 1.07 26.22 -42.89
C VAL A 10 0.80 24.77 -42.48
N LYS A 11 1.25 23.79 -43.26
CA LYS A 11 1.13 22.36 -42.92
C LYS A 11 1.90 22.01 -41.64
N THR A 12 3.13 22.50 -41.51
CA THR A 12 3.96 22.26 -40.32
C THR A 12 3.39 22.95 -39.08
N SER A 13 2.96 24.21 -39.19
CA SER A 13 2.36 24.95 -38.08
C SER A 13 1.04 24.34 -37.61
N ALA A 14 0.19 23.89 -38.55
CA ALA A 14 -1.06 23.22 -38.21
C ALA A 14 -0.80 21.91 -37.43
N ALA A 15 0.15 21.09 -37.85
CA ALA A 15 0.50 19.82 -37.19
C ALA A 15 1.05 20.01 -35.76
N VAL A 16 1.81 21.08 -35.51
CA VAL A 16 2.32 21.40 -34.16
C VAL A 16 1.19 21.91 -33.26
N SER A 17 0.29 22.74 -33.80
CA SER A 17 -0.83 23.30 -33.02
C SER A 17 -1.82 22.23 -32.52
N SER A 18 -2.02 21.15 -33.27
CA SER A 18 -2.90 20.05 -32.85
C SER A 18 -2.45 19.33 -31.57
N PHE A 19 -1.17 19.42 -31.20
CA PHE A 19 -0.67 18.84 -29.95
C PHE A 19 -1.14 19.60 -28.71
N PHE A 20 -1.44 20.90 -28.85
CA PHE A 20 -1.91 21.77 -27.76
C PHE A 20 -3.43 21.84 -27.63
N VAL A 21 -4.17 21.35 -28.64
CA VAL A 21 -5.64 21.28 -28.62
C VAL A 21 -6.14 19.98 -27.96
N LEU A 22 -5.27 18.98 -27.79
CA LEU A 22 -5.62 17.76 -27.08
C LEU A 22 -5.94 18.08 -25.61
N PRO A 23 -7.17 17.78 -25.13
CA PRO A 23 -7.50 17.94 -23.72
C PRO A 23 -6.53 17.12 -22.85
N PRO A 24 -5.99 17.71 -21.76
CA PRO A 24 -5.14 16.97 -20.81
C PRO A 24 -5.80 15.68 -20.31
N GLY A 25 -7.13 15.64 -20.25
CA GLY A 25 -7.93 14.49 -19.82
C GLY A 25 -7.89 13.26 -20.74
N LEU A 26 -7.42 13.36 -21.98
CA LEU A 26 -7.25 12.17 -22.86
C LEU A 26 -5.96 11.40 -22.58
N LEU A 27 -4.98 12.03 -21.91
CA LEU A 27 -3.73 11.39 -21.48
C LEU A 27 -3.65 11.23 -19.94
N ALA A 28 -4.58 11.84 -19.21
CA ALA A 28 -4.61 11.77 -17.75
C ALA A 28 -5.56 10.66 -17.29
N ASN A 29 -4.98 9.57 -16.78
CA ASN A 29 -5.68 8.76 -15.79
C ASN A 29 -5.82 9.60 -14.52
N SER A 30 -7.01 9.61 -13.91
CA SER A 30 -7.22 10.37 -12.67
C SER A 30 -6.24 9.88 -11.60
N PRO A 31 -5.46 10.77 -10.93
CA PRO A 31 -4.52 10.38 -9.88
C PRO A 31 -5.15 9.73 -8.63
N ILE A 32 -6.48 9.55 -8.60
CA ILE A 32 -7.31 9.22 -7.43
C ILE A 32 -8.17 7.95 -7.61
N GLU A 33 -8.06 7.22 -8.72
CA GLU A 33 -9.01 6.11 -9.00
C GLU A 33 -9.01 4.98 -7.95
N ARG A 34 -7.91 4.80 -7.21
CA ARG A 34 -7.77 3.76 -6.20
C ARG A 34 -7.30 4.32 -4.86
N VAL A 35 -7.91 3.83 -3.79
CA VAL A 35 -7.52 4.11 -2.41
C VAL A 35 -6.27 3.28 -2.09
N CYS A 36 -5.15 3.97 -1.86
CA CYS A 36 -3.93 3.36 -1.35
C CYS A 36 -4.12 2.95 0.11
N THR A 37 -3.97 1.65 0.38
CA THR A 37 -4.18 1.09 1.72
C THR A 37 -2.93 0.39 2.22
N ALA A 38 -2.66 0.53 3.51
CA ALA A 38 -1.69 -0.31 4.20
C ALA A 38 -2.38 -1.04 5.35
N HIS A 39 -2.00 -2.30 5.55
CA HIS A 39 -2.70 -3.25 6.42
C HIS A 39 -1.76 -3.67 7.54
N ILE A 40 -2.17 -3.46 8.81
CA ILE A 40 -1.40 -3.86 10.00
C ILE A 40 -2.07 -5.09 10.62
N GLY A 41 -1.29 -6.14 10.87
CA GLY A 41 -1.79 -7.42 11.37
C GLY A 41 -2.45 -8.24 10.27
N THR A 42 -1.69 -8.68 9.29
CA THR A 42 -2.20 -9.38 8.10
C THR A 42 -2.32 -10.90 8.29
N GLY A 43 -2.02 -11.40 9.50
CA GLY A 43 -2.25 -12.78 9.93
C GLY A 43 -3.64 -13.03 10.53
N GLY A 44 -3.93 -14.29 10.88
CA GLY A 44 -5.12 -14.66 11.66
C GLY A 44 -6.44 -14.14 11.09
N LYS A 45 -7.15 -13.30 11.86
CA LYS A 45 -8.39 -12.62 11.46
C LYS A 45 -8.16 -11.52 10.43
N GLY A 46 -7.14 -10.69 10.62
CA GLY A 46 -6.81 -9.62 9.69
C GLY A 46 -6.48 -10.12 8.29
N ARG A 47 -6.04 -11.37 8.14
CA ARG A 47 -5.91 -12.05 6.83
C ARG A 47 -7.22 -12.08 6.04
N VAL A 48 -8.35 -12.32 6.71
CA VAL A 48 -9.67 -12.40 6.06
C VAL A 48 -10.13 -11.02 5.63
N ASP A 49 -9.98 -10.02 6.50
CA ASP A 49 -10.35 -8.64 6.22
C ASP A 49 -9.47 -8.06 5.09
N THR A 50 -8.17 -8.30 5.17
CA THR A 50 -7.20 -7.94 4.11
C THR A 50 -7.59 -8.60 2.79
N ALA A 51 -7.89 -9.90 2.80
CA ALA A 51 -8.28 -10.64 1.59
C ALA A 51 -9.54 -10.06 0.94
N GLU A 52 -10.50 -9.59 1.73
CA GLU A 52 -11.73 -9.02 1.21
C GLU A 52 -11.52 -7.60 0.69
N LEU A 53 -10.76 -6.78 1.42
CA LEU A 53 -10.49 -5.39 1.02
C LEU A 53 -9.71 -5.31 -0.30
N VAL A 54 -8.67 -6.14 -0.46
CA VAL A 54 -7.79 -6.08 -1.64
C VAL A 54 -8.42 -6.66 -2.91
N LYS A 55 -9.58 -7.33 -2.81
CA LYS A 55 -10.35 -7.77 -3.99
C LYS A 55 -11.04 -6.59 -4.69
N HIS A 56 -11.33 -5.53 -3.97
CA HIS A 56 -12.10 -4.43 -4.52
C HIS A 56 -11.27 -3.66 -5.56
N GLU A 57 -11.87 -3.39 -6.73
CA GLU A 57 -11.21 -2.73 -7.86
C GLU A 57 -10.59 -1.37 -7.51
N ARG A 58 -11.23 -0.64 -6.59
CA ARG A 58 -10.77 0.69 -6.12
C ARG A 58 -9.79 0.64 -4.95
N VAL A 59 -9.29 -0.52 -4.57
CA VAL A 59 -8.29 -0.64 -3.50
C VAL A 59 -6.95 -0.99 -4.11
N GLN A 60 -5.91 -0.27 -3.73
CA GLN A 60 -4.53 -0.57 -4.05
C GLN A 60 -3.76 -0.81 -2.76
N PRO A 61 -3.40 -2.06 -2.42
CA PRO A 61 -2.52 -2.31 -1.29
C PRO A 61 -1.11 -1.81 -1.63
N VAL A 62 -0.57 -0.95 -0.76
CA VAL A 62 0.78 -0.39 -0.84
C VAL A 62 1.68 -0.90 0.30
N GLY A 63 1.09 -1.46 1.35
CA GLY A 63 1.84 -2.00 2.49
C GLY A 63 1.11 -3.12 3.20
N PHE A 64 1.86 -4.16 3.55
CA PHE A 64 1.45 -5.18 4.51
C PHE A 64 2.40 -5.13 5.69
N CYS A 65 1.88 -5.14 6.90
CA CYS A 65 2.65 -5.00 8.11
C CYS A 65 2.30 -6.08 9.12
N ASP A 66 3.32 -6.79 9.61
CA ASP A 66 3.17 -7.77 10.69
C ASP A 66 4.51 -7.97 11.39
N VAL A 67 4.49 -8.19 12.70
CA VAL A 67 5.71 -8.41 13.50
C VAL A 67 6.40 -9.72 13.14
N ASP A 68 5.62 -10.69 12.63
CA ASP A 68 6.09 -11.97 12.15
C ASP A 68 5.73 -12.11 10.67
N ARG A 69 6.75 -12.12 9.81
CA ARG A 69 6.61 -12.22 8.35
C ARG A 69 5.83 -13.45 7.91
N THR A 70 6.04 -14.58 8.60
CA THR A 70 5.41 -15.86 8.27
C THR A 70 3.95 -15.87 8.72
N ARG A 71 3.68 -15.50 9.98
CA ARG A 71 2.30 -15.39 10.49
C ARG A 71 1.49 -14.33 9.78
N GLY A 72 2.12 -13.21 9.41
CA GLY A 72 1.55 -12.14 8.61
C GLY A 72 1.29 -12.52 7.16
N MET A 73 1.68 -13.73 6.73
CA MET A 73 1.46 -14.25 5.38
C MET A 73 2.12 -13.40 4.29
N ALA A 74 3.23 -12.72 4.60
CA ALA A 74 3.90 -11.81 3.67
C ALA A 74 4.23 -12.49 2.33
N ASP A 75 4.72 -13.73 2.39
CA ASP A 75 5.06 -14.53 1.21
C ASP A 75 3.85 -14.90 0.35
N SER A 76 2.64 -14.88 0.91
CA SER A 76 1.40 -15.08 0.15
C SER A 76 0.85 -13.79 -0.43
N TRP A 77 1.14 -12.64 0.18
CA TRP A 77 0.62 -11.34 -0.22
C TRP A 77 1.47 -10.65 -1.29
N LEU A 78 2.79 -10.59 -1.08
CA LEU A 78 3.69 -9.83 -1.95
C LEU A 78 3.67 -10.30 -3.41
N PRO A 79 3.64 -11.62 -3.74
CA PRO A 79 3.55 -12.05 -5.14
C PRO A 79 2.25 -11.66 -5.84
N LYS A 80 1.16 -11.45 -5.07
CA LYS A 80 -0.16 -11.08 -5.60
C LYS A 80 -0.33 -9.56 -5.74
N HIS A 81 0.52 -8.79 -5.06
CA HIS A 81 0.40 -7.35 -4.94
C HIS A 81 1.79 -6.72 -5.10
N ASN A 82 2.25 -6.62 -6.34
CA ASN A 82 3.57 -6.08 -6.68
C ASN A 82 3.78 -4.61 -6.23
N SER A 83 2.71 -3.85 -6.01
CA SER A 83 2.75 -2.49 -5.48
C SER A 83 2.99 -2.43 -3.98
N ALA A 84 2.83 -3.55 -3.27
CA ALA A 84 2.90 -3.57 -1.82
C ALA A 84 4.31 -3.94 -1.33
N LYS A 85 4.75 -3.25 -0.28
CA LYS A 85 5.96 -3.59 0.49
C LYS A 85 5.57 -4.24 1.81
N PHE A 86 6.37 -5.18 2.29
CA PHE A 86 6.22 -5.71 3.63
C PHE A 86 7.01 -4.88 4.65
N PHE A 87 6.39 -4.61 5.79
CA PHE A 87 6.97 -3.90 6.92
C PHE A 87 6.87 -4.79 8.15
N GLN A 88 7.97 -4.97 8.86
CA GLN A 88 7.90 -5.69 10.14
C GLN A 88 7.39 -4.81 11.27
N ASP A 89 7.54 -3.50 11.09
CA ASP A 89 7.19 -2.46 12.04
C ASP A 89 6.24 -1.48 11.38
N TYR A 90 5.10 -1.21 12.03
CA TYR A 90 4.11 -0.28 11.48
C TYR A 90 4.66 1.15 11.39
N ARG A 91 5.65 1.49 12.21
CA ARG A 91 6.30 2.80 12.23
C ARG A 91 7.09 3.08 10.95
N GLU A 92 7.44 2.04 10.20
CA GLU A 92 8.15 2.15 8.92
C GLU A 92 7.21 2.18 7.71
N THR A 93 5.90 2.01 7.92
CA THR A 93 4.93 1.99 6.82
C THR A 93 4.78 3.38 6.20
N LEU A 94 4.40 3.41 4.92
CA LEU A 94 4.34 4.65 4.14
C LEU A 94 3.12 5.54 4.44
N ALA A 95 2.18 5.09 5.29
CA ALA A 95 1.05 5.89 5.72
C ALA A 95 1.32 6.41 7.14
N GLY A 96 0.78 7.59 7.49
CA GLY A 96 0.90 8.13 8.84
C GLY A 96 0.10 7.30 9.84
N PHE A 97 0.73 6.30 10.45
CA PHE A 97 0.12 5.43 11.47
C PHE A 97 0.44 5.85 12.90
N ASP A 98 0.82 7.11 13.13
CA ASP A 98 1.18 7.62 14.46
C ASP A 98 0.04 7.42 15.48
N TYR A 99 -1.22 7.45 15.00
CA TYR A 99 -2.40 7.13 15.81
C TYR A 99 -2.88 5.69 15.62
N ALA A 100 -3.10 5.27 14.38
CA ALA A 100 -3.74 3.97 14.10
C ALA A 100 -2.82 2.77 14.37
N GLY A 101 -1.50 2.95 14.31
CA GLY A 101 -0.51 1.91 14.59
C GLY A 101 -0.53 1.43 16.04
N PRO A 102 -0.32 2.31 17.03
CA PRO A 102 -0.39 1.93 18.46
C PRO A 102 -1.74 1.34 18.88
N LEU A 103 -2.84 1.82 18.27
CA LEU A 103 -4.18 1.27 18.49
C LEU A 103 -4.28 -0.18 17.95
N ALA A 104 -3.85 -0.40 16.70
CA ALA A 104 -3.84 -1.73 16.10
C ALA A 104 -2.93 -2.70 16.87
N GLU A 105 -1.76 -2.23 17.30
CA GLU A 105 -0.83 -2.98 18.16
C GLU A 105 -1.53 -3.45 19.44
N SER A 106 -2.17 -2.53 20.16
CA SER A 106 -2.87 -2.85 21.42
C SER A 106 -3.99 -3.88 21.22
N LEU A 107 -4.77 -3.75 20.14
CA LEU A 107 -5.84 -4.69 19.81
C LEU A 107 -5.31 -6.08 19.43
N CYS A 108 -4.26 -6.12 18.59
CA CYS A 108 -3.62 -7.37 18.18
C CYS A 108 -2.96 -8.10 19.36
N LEU A 109 -2.34 -7.37 20.28
CA LEU A 109 -1.78 -7.95 21.51
C LEU A 109 -2.86 -8.60 22.39
N GLY A 110 -4.08 -8.04 22.41
CA GLY A 110 -5.22 -8.68 23.07
C GLY A 110 -5.54 -10.05 22.48
N VAL A 111 -5.59 -10.16 21.15
CA VAL A 111 -5.79 -11.44 20.46
C VAL A 111 -4.65 -12.42 20.74
N VAL A 112 -3.40 -11.94 20.74
CA VAL A 112 -2.23 -12.78 21.08
C VAL A 112 -2.34 -13.28 22.52
N ALA A 113 -2.71 -12.44 23.48
CA ALA A 113 -2.88 -12.84 24.88
C ALA A 113 -3.93 -13.93 25.07
N CYS A 114 -5.04 -13.89 24.30
CA CYS A 114 -6.05 -14.95 24.31
C CYS A 114 -5.50 -16.32 23.90
N GLN A 115 -4.41 -16.38 23.13
CA GLN A 115 -3.77 -17.63 22.74
C GLN A 115 -2.88 -18.25 23.84
N PHE A 116 -2.62 -17.53 24.94
CA PHE A 116 -1.76 -17.98 26.05
C PHE A 116 -2.50 -17.88 27.39
N PRO A 117 -3.56 -18.69 27.61
CA PRO A 117 -4.35 -18.63 28.83
C PRO A 117 -3.47 -18.91 30.06
N GLY A 118 -3.63 -18.09 31.11
CA GLY A 118 -2.90 -18.24 32.36
C GLY A 118 -1.43 -17.79 32.32
N LYS A 119 -0.93 -17.29 31.18
CA LYS A 119 0.43 -16.77 31.06
C LYS A 119 0.42 -15.27 30.78
N ARG A 120 1.07 -14.48 31.64
CA ARG A 120 1.32 -13.06 31.38
C ARG A 120 2.36 -12.92 30.28
N LEU A 121 2.05 -12.19 29.22
CA LEU A 121 3.00 -11.83 28.17
C LEU A 121 3.63 -10.47 28.46
N GLU A 122 4.94 -10.36 28.30
CA GLU A 122 5.70 -9.12 28.45
C GLU A 122 6.08 -8.58 27.07
N TRP A 123 5.41 -7.52 26.64
CA TRP A 123 5.61 -6.94 25.32
C TRP A 123 6.71 -5.87 25.30
N ASP A 124 7.62 -5.95 24.32
CA ASP A 124 8.60 -4.92 23.98
C ASP A 124 8.15 -4.19 22.71
N ALA A 125 7.47 -3.05 22.89
CA ALA A 125 7.00 -2.24 21.76
C ALA A 125 8.14 -1.66 20.91
N GLN A 126 9.31 -1.42 21.51
CA GLN A 126 10.44 -0.88 20.74
C GLN A 126 11.02 -1.95 19.81
N LYS A 127 11.12 -3.19 20.29
CA LYS A 127 11.66 -4.33 19.52
C LYS A 127 10.62 -5.18 18.82
N MET A 128 9.33 -4.78 18.89
CA MET A 128 8.18 -5.50 18.33
C MET A 128 8.17 -7.00 18.68
N ARG A 129 8.44 -7.37 19.94
CA ARG A 129 8.50 -8.77 20.36
C ARG A 129 8.06 -9.02 21.80
N VAL A 130 7.56 -10.23 22.07
CA VAL A 130 7.32 -10.69 23.45
C VAL A 130 8.64 -11.15 24.06
N LYS A 131 9.00 -10.64 25.24
CA LYS A 131 10.27 -10.92 25.94
C LYS A 131 10.30 -12.29 26.61
N ASN A 132 9.14 -12.77 27.05
CA ASN A 132 8.98 -13.98 27.87
C ASN A 132 8.26 -15.12 27.13
N LEU A 133 8.41 -15.13 25.81
CA LEU A 133 8.10 -16.25 24.92
C LEU A 133 9.40 -16.64 24.19
N ALA A 134 9.67 -17.95 24.17
CA ALA A 134 10.82 -18.53 23.50
C ALA A 134 10.62 -18.54 21.98
#